data_AF-A0A528B9G2-F1
#
_entry.id   AF-A0A528B9G2-F1
#
_cell.length_a   1.000
_cell.length_b   1.000
_cell.length_c   1.000
_cell.angle_alpha   90.00
_cell.angle_beta   90.00
_cell.angle_gamma   90.00
#
_symmetry.space_group_name_H-M   'P 1'
#
loop_
_entity.id
_entity.type
_entity.pdbx_description
1 polymer ?
#
loop_
_entity_poly.entity_id
_entity_poly.type
_entity_poly.pdbx_seq_one_letter_code
_entity_poly.pdbx_strand_id
1 'polypeptide(L)'
;IKAFIQNGEARERELDKALNDALAVLPNVPLDDVPVGKDEHDNVVKRIVGKVPTRPNWVKEHFEIGEALGMMDFERAAKLSGSRFTVLKSRLARMERALGQFMLDLHTTEHGYEEIQPPLMVKDEVLFGTGQLPKFEEDLFFAPRGDGRLGLIPTAEVPLTNLVREELIPHEKLPLRYT
;
A
#
# COMPACT_ATOMS: atom_id res chain seq x y z
N ILE A 1 -0.55 42.46 -27.88
CA ILE A 1 0.60 41.58 -27.56
C ILE A 1 0.49 41.03 -26.13
N LYS A 2 0.53 41.84 -25.06
CA LYS A 2 0.44 41.35 -23.66
C LYS A 2 -0.75 40.42 -23.38
N ALA A 3 -1.97 40.80 -23.75
CA ALA A 3 -3.17 39.97 -23.55
C ALA A 3 -3.15 38.67 -24.38
N PHE A 4 -2.57 38.70 -25.58
CA PHE A 4 -2.40 37.50 -26.40
C PHE A 4 -1.44 36.51 -25.75
N ILE A 5 -0.31 36.98 -25.23
CA ILE A 5 0.65 36.15 -24.50
C ILE A 5 0.00 35.56 -23.24
N GLN A 6 -0.67 36.38 -22.43
CA GLN A 6 -1.33 35.91 -21.20
C GLN A 6 -2.41 34.85 -21.47
N ASN A 7 -3.20 35.02 -22.53
CA ASN A 7 -4.20 34.04 -22.93
C ASN A 7 -3.55 32.76 -23.49
N GLY A 8 -2.45 32.89 -24.22
CA GLY A 8 -1.66 31.75 -24.71
C GLY A 8 -1.12 30.91 -23.57
N GLU A 9 -0.43 31.53 -22.60
CA GLU A 9 0.09 30.87 -21.40
C GLU A 9 -1.02 30.23 -20.56
N ALA A 10 -2.19 30.86 -20.46
CA ALA A 10 -3.33 30.28 -19.76
C ALA A 10 -3.85 29.02 -20.47
N ARG A 11 -3.92 29.05 -21.81
CA ARG A 11 -4.36 27.91 -22.60
C ARG A 11 -3.34 26.76 -22.58
N GLU A 12 -2.06 27.08 -22.62
CA GLU A 12 -0.97 26.10 -22.47
C GLU A 12 -1.09 25.36 -21.14
N ARG A 13 -1.20 26.09 -20.02
CA ARG A 13 -1.38 25.48 -18.68
C ARG A 13 -2.61 24.56 -18.60
N GLU A 14 -3.71 24.93 -19.25
CA GLU A 14 -4.92 24.11 -19.29
C GLU A 14 -4.69 22.81 -20.07
N LEU A 15 -4.05 22.90 -21.24
CA LEU A 15 -3.79 21.74 -22.09
C LEU A 15 -2.75 20.80 -21.46
N ASP A 16 -1.70 21.33 -20.85
CA ASP A 16 -0.70 20.55 -20.14
C ASP A 16 -1.30 19.81 -18.95
N LYS A 17 -2.19 20.48 -18.20
CA LYS A 17 -2.93 19.83 -17.12
C LYS A 17 -3.80 18.70 -17.67
N ALA A 18 -4.57 18.94 -18.73
CA ALA A 18 -5.42 17.92 -19.32
C ALA A 18 -4.62 16.70 -19.83
N LEU A 19 -3.44 16.95 -20.42
CA LEU A 19 -2.52 15.89 -20.84
C LEU A 19 -2.01 15.10 -19.64
N ASN A 20 -1.51 15.76 -18.60
CA ASN A 20 -0.99 15.09 -17.41
C ASN A 20 -2.06 14.30 -16.67
N ASP A 21 -3.28 14.84 -16.55
CA ASP A 21 -4.42 14.14 -15.95
C ASP A 21 -4.77 12.86 -16.74
N ALA A 22 -4.74 12.93 -18.07
CA ALA A 22 -5.01 11.78 -18.93
C ALA A 22 -3.90 10.72 -18.85
N LEU A 23 -2.64 11.12 -18.72
CA LEU A 23 -1.51 10.20 -18.56
C LEU A 23 -1.49 9.54 -17.18
N ALA A 24 -1.87 10.26 -16.13
CA ALA A 24 -1.81 9.80 -14.74
C ALA A 24 -2.74 8.60 -14.42
N VAL A 25 -3.73 8.32 -15.27
CA VAL A 25 -4.69 7.22 -15.07
C VAL A 25 -4.34 5.95 -15.84
N LEU A 26 -3.32 6.01 -16.72
CA LEU A 26 -2.87 4.87 -17.51
C LEU A 26 -2.12 3.87 -16.61
N PRO A 27 -2.47 2.58 -16.65
CA PRO A 27 -1.71 1.57 -15.93
C PRO A 27 -0.34 1.35 -16.58
N ASN A 28 0.57 0.74 -15.83
CA ASN A 28 1.87 0.33 -16.39
C ASN A 28 1.70 -0.75 -17.47
N VAL A 29 2.62 -0.77 -18.43
CA VAL A 29 2.63 -1.78 -19.50
C VAL A 29 3.17 -3.11 -18.94
N PRO A 30 2.43 -4.22 -19.05
CA PRO A 30 2.93 -5.54 -18.66
C PRO A 30 4.20 -5.91 -19.45
N LEU A 31 5.11 -6.67 -18.83
CA LEU A 31 6.28 -7.23 -19.52
C LEU A 31 5.87 -8.37 -20.45
N ASP A 32 6.70 -8.65 -21.45
CA ASP A 32 6.46 -9.69 -22.47
C ASP A 32 6.32 -11.11 -21.88
N ASP A 33 6.88 -11.36 -20.69
CA ASP A 33 6.83 -12.65 -20.01
C ASP A 33 5.62 -12.81 -19.06
N VAL A 34 4.81 -11.77 -18.89
CA VAL A 34 3.56 -11.83 -18.12
C VAL A 34 2.50 -12.58 -18.94
N PRO A 35 1.96 -13.70 -18.43
CA PRO A 35 0.92 -14.44 -19.14
C PRO A 35 -0.31 -13.56 -19.40
N VAL A 36 -0.84 -13.61 -20.63
CA VAL A 36 -2.10 -12.95 -20.97
C VAL A 36 -3.24 -13.68 -20.28
N GLY A 37 -4.03 -12.94 -19.50
CA GLY A 37 -5.21 -13.44 -18.79
C GLY A 37 -6.24 -12.34 -18.65
N LYS A 38 -7.51 -12.72 -18.57
CA LYS A 38 -8.63 -11.79 -18.40
C LYS A 38 -8.86 -11.45 -16.93
N ASP A 39 -8.70 -12.45 -16.06
CA ASP A 39 -8.97 -12.37 -14.63
C ASP A 39 -8.09 -13.37 -13.86
N GLU A 40 -8.31 -13.49 -12.56
CA GLU A 40 -7.49 -14.32 -11.67
C GLU A 40 -7.52 -15.82 -11.99
N HIS A 41 -8.48 -16.31 -12.78
CA HIS A 41 -8.55 -17.73 -13.15
C HIS A 41 -7.49 -18.13 -14.19
N ASP A 42 -6.94 -17.17 -14.92
CA ASP A 42 -5.87 -17.39 -15.89
C ASP A 42 -4.46 -17.35 -15.25
N ASN A 43 -4.37 -17.13 -13.93
CA ASN A 43 -3.10 -17.10 -13.21
C ASN A 43 -2.39 -18.46 -13.23
N VAL A 44 -1.07 -18.42 -13.48
CA VAL A 44 -0.24 -19.63 -13.57
C VAL A 44 0.54 -19.86 -12.26
N VAL A 45 0.30 -20.99 -11.60
CA VAL A 45 1.07 -21.40 -10.41
C VAL A 45 2.51 -21.73 -10.78
N LYS A 46 3.48 -20.96 -10.27
CA LYS A 46 4.92 -21.16 -10.54
C LYS A 46 5.60 -22.14 -9.59
N ARG A 47 5.24 -22.13 -8.30
CA ARG A 47 5.88 -22.97 -7.28
C ARG A 47 4.96 -23.20 -6.09
N ILE A 48 4.94 -24.43 -5.58
CA ILE A 48 4.33 -24.79 -4.30
C ILE A 48 5.44 -25.30 -3.39
N VAL A 49 5.51 -24.78 -2.16
CA VAL A 49 6.49 -25.19 -1.15
C VAL A 49 5.75 -25.80 0.04
N GLY A 50 6.20 -26.98 0.48
CA GLY A 50 5.53 -27.74 1.54
C GLY A 50 4.35 -28.58 1.04
N LYS A 51 3.66 -29.22 1.97
CA LYS A 51 2.44 -30.00 1.70
C LYS A 51 1.30 -29.41 2.52
N VAL A 52 0.17 -29.11 1.87
CA VAL A 52 -1.04 -28.68 2.57
C VAL A 52 -1.56 -29.88 3.37
N PRO A 53 -1.73 -29.77 4.70
CA PRO A 53 -2.28 -30.87 5.49
C PRO A 53 -3.69 -31.20 5.04
N THR A 54 -4.05 -32.48 5.02
CA THR A 54 -5.44 -32.89 4.82
C THR A 54 -6.26 -32.40 6.01
N ARG A 55 -7.18 -31.45 5.75
CA ARG A 55 -8.06 -30.89 6.77
C ARG A 55 -9.41 -31.59 6.72
N PRO A 56 -9.92 -32.10 7.84
CA PRO A 56 -11.30 -32.57 7.90
C PRO A 56 -12.25 -31.37 7.75
N ASN A 57 -13.49 -31.65 7.34
CA ASN A 57 -14.54 -30.66 7.09
C ASN A 57 -15.02 -29.87 8.32
N TRP A 58 -14.55 -30.20 9.52
CA TRP A 58 -14.90 -29.54 10.78
C TRP A 58 -13.81 -28.57 11.29
N VAL A 59 -12.73 -28.35 10.53
CA VAL A 59 -11.70 -27.37 10.92
C VAL A 59 -12.32 -25.98 10.98
N LYS A 60 -12.14 -25.32 12.14
CA LYS A 60 -12.65 -23.98 12.39
C LYS A 60 -11.85 -22.93 11.64
N GLU A 61 -12.53 -21.86 11.24
CA GLU A 61 -11.92 -20.67 10.68
C GLU A 61 -11.18 -19.85 11.75
N HIS A 62 -10.25 -19.00 11.33
CA HIS A 62 -9.45 -18.20 12.25
C HIS A 62 -10.29 -17.31 13.19
N PHE A 63 -11.40 -16.75 12.69
CA PHE A 63 -12.29 -15.90 13.48
C PHE A 63 -13.07 -16.71 14.51
N GLU A 64 -13.57 -17.90 14.16
CA GLU A 64 -14.25 -18.80 15.12
C GLU A 64 -13.32 -19.24 16.24
N ILE A 65 -12.05 -19.51 15.91
CA ILE A 65 -11.02 -19.85 16.91
C ILE A 65 -10.73 -18.62 17.80
N GLY A 66 -10.52 -17.46 17.20
CA GLY A 66 -10.22 -16.22 17.91
C GLY A 66 -11.33 -15.80 18.88
N GLU A 67 -12.59 -15.91 18.44
CA GLU A 67 -13.79 -15.65 19.23
C GLU A 67 -13.96 -16.68 20.36
N ALA A 68 -13.83 -17.97 20.07
CA ALA A 68 -13.93 -19.03 21.07
C ALA A 68 -12.86 -18.92 22.17
N LEU A 69 -11.67 -18.39 21.83
CA LEU A 69 -10.61 -18.08 22.80
C LEU A 69 -10.86 -16.77 23.55
N GLY A 70 -11.85 -15.98 23.15
CA GLY A 70 -12.12 -14.64 23.68
C GLY A 70 -10.99 -13.64 23.38
N MET A 71 -10.14 -13.93 22.39
CA MET A 71 -8.95 -13.13 22.06
C MET A 71 -9.10 -12.29 20.80
N MET A 72 -10.14 -12.53 20.00
CA MET A 72 -10.54 -11.72 18.86
C MET A 72 -11.95 -11.16 19.13
N ASP A 73 -12.06 -9.84 19.16
CA ASP A 73 -13.25 -9.15 19.66
C ASP A 73 -13.80 -8.17 18.60
N PHE A 74 -14.71 -8.68 17.78
CA PHE A 74 -15.33 -7.92 16.69
C PHE A 74 -16.42 -6.98 17.19
N GLU A 75 -17.16 -7.35 18.23
CA GLU A 75 -18.23 -6.52 18.81
C GLU A 75 -17.66 -5.22 19.38
N ARG A 76 -16.57 -5.29 20.18
CA ARG A 76 -15.91 -4.09 20.68
C ARG A 76 -15.28 -3.28 19.56
N ALA A 77 -14.71 -3.91 18.55
CA ALA A 77 -14.16 -3.20 17.40
C ALA A 77 -15.24 -2.45 16.62
N ALA A 78 -16.39 -3.08 16.38
CA ALA A 78 -17.55 -2.46 15.73
C ALA A 78 -18.08 -1.26 16.52
N LYS A 79 -18.12 -1.36 17.85
CA LYS A 79 -18.47 -0.25 18.72
C LYS A 79 -17.50 0.94 18.63
N LEU A 80 -16.21 0.68 18.40
CA LEU A 80 -15.17 1.72 18.34
C LEU A 80 -15.03 2.35 16.95
N SER A 81 -15.11 1.55 15.89
CA SER A 81 -14.65 1.94 14.54
C SER A 81 -15.56 1.44 13.42
N GLY A 82 -16.65 0.73 13.72
CA GLY A 82 -17.55 0.15 12.72
C GLY A 82 -17.05 -1.18 12.15
N SER A 83 -17.62 -1.59 11.01
CA SER A 83 -17.29 -2.88 10.37
C SER A 83 -15.84 -2.92 9.88
N ARG A 84 -15.31 -4.14 9.66
CA ARG A 84 -13.93 -4.40 9.18
C ARG A 84 -12.80 -3.98 10.12
N PHE A 85 -13.09 -3.75 11.41
CA PHE A 85 -12.10 -3.63 12.47
C PHE A 85 -12.12 -4.83 13.41
N THR A 86 -11.04 -5.05 14.16
CA THR A 86 -10.94 -6.15 15.13
C THR A 86 -10.05 -5.76 16.29
N VAL A 87 -10.45 -6.07 17.53
CA VAL A 87 -9.61 -5.91 18.72
C VAL A 87 -8.98 -7.25 19.08
N LEU A 88 -7.65 -7.33 19.06
CA LEU A 88 -6.90 -8.51 19.52
C LEU A 88 -6.53 -8.37 21.00
N LYS A 89 -6.56 -9.48 21.74
CA LYS A 89 -6.26 -9.52 23.18
C LYS A 89 -5.26 -10.62 23.52
N SER A 90 -4.63 -10.48 24.69
CA SER A 90 -3.86 -11.54 25.35
C SER A 90 -2.77 -12.14 24.46
N ARG A 91 -2.70 -13.47 24.37
CA ARG A 91 -1.65 -14.18 23.63
C ARG A 91 -1.75 -13.98 22.12
N LEU A 92 -2.94 -13.72 21.59
CA LEU A 92 -3.14 -13.45 20.17
C LEU A 92 -2.55 -12.09 19.76
N ALA A 93 -2.80 -11.04 20.56
CA ALA A 93 -2.16 -9.74 20.35
C ALA A 93 -0.63 -9.81 20.50
N ARG A 94 -0.12 -10.62 21.46
CA ARG A 94 1.33 -10.86 21.57
C ARG A 94 1.89 -11.57 20.33
N MET A 95 1.15 -12.53 19.77
CA MET A 95 1.58 -13.27 18.60
C MET A 95 1.62 -12.39 17.35
N GLU A 96 0.62 -11.51 17.16
CA GLU A 96 0.61 -10.52 16.07
C GLU A 96 1.89 -9.67 16.09
N ARG A 97 2.22 -9.08 17.24
CA ARG A 97 3.48 -8.34 17.40
C ARG A 97 4.70 -9.21 17.16
N ALA A 98 4.72 -10.45 17.67
CA ALA A 98 5.87 -11.34 17.49
C ALA A 98 6.11 -11.70 16.01
N LEU A 99 5.05 -11.84 15.21
CA LEU A 99 5.16 -12.06 13.76
C LEU A 99 5.78 -10.85 13.06
N GLY A 100 5.31 -9.63 13.37
CA GLY A 100 5.88 -8.42 12.80
C GLY A 100 7.37 -8.24 13.13
N GLN A 101 7.75 -8.48 14.39
CA GLN A 101 9.15 -8.41 14.81
C GLN A 101 10.02 -9.47 14.13
N PHE A 102 9.54 -10.71 14.03
CA PHE A 102 10.25 -11.77 13.31
C PHE A 102 10.49 -11.43 11.83
N MET A 103 9.50 -10.85 11.15
CA MET A 103 9.63 -10.44 9.75
C MET A 103 10.69 -9.34 9.57
N LEU A 104 10.67 -8.32 10.44
CA LEU A 104 11.67 -7.25 10.43
C LEU A 104 13.07 -7.80 10.71
N ASP A 105 13.24 -8.57 11.78
CA ASP A 105 14.53 -9.18 12.13
C ASP A 105 15.09 -10.01 10.97
N LEU A 106 14.27 -10.85 10.34
CA LEU A 106 14.68 -11.66 9.18
C LEU A 106 15.16 -10.78 8.03
N HIS A 107 14.44 -9.70 7.70
CA HIS A 107 14.77 -8.85 6.57
C HIS A 107 16.01 -7.98 6.81
N THR A 108 16.18 -7.47 8.02
CA THR A 108 17.28 -6.58 8.37
C THR A 108 18.58 -7.34 8.64
N THR A 109 18.50 -8.51 9.27
CA THR A 109 19.68 -9.29 9.66
C THR A 109 20.16 -10.28 8.60
N GLU A 110 19.26 -10.89 7.82
CA GLU A 110 19.62 -11.92 6.85
C GLU A 110 19.50 -11.47 5.39
N HIS A 111 18.58 -10.56 5.07
CA HIS A 111 18.31 -10.18 3.68
C HIS A 111 18.90 -8.82 3.26
N GLY A 112 19.49 -8.05 4.19
CA GLY A 112 20.17 -6.80 3.91
C GLY A 112 19.23 -5.63 3.57
N TYR A 113 18.06 -5.59 4.20
CA TYR A 113 17.18 -4.42 4.17
C TYR A 113 17.53 -3.45 5.29
N GLU A 114 17.43 -2.16 5.02
CA GLU A 114 17.47 -1.10 6.01
C GLU A 114 16.07 -0.90 6.62
N GLU A 115 15.98 -0.92 7.94
CA GLU A 115 14.72 -0.70 8.65
C GLU A 115 14.38 0.79 8.71
N ILE A 116 13.18 1.15 8.25
CA ILE A 116 12.70 2.53 8.24
C ILE A 116 11.35 2.62 8.91
N GLN A 117 11.18 3.61 9.80
CA GLN A 117 9.88 3.97 10.38
C GLN A 117 9.29 5.19 9.65
N PRO A 118 8.45 4.99 8.61
CA PRO A 118 7.89 6.11 7.86
C PRO A 118 6.71 6.79 8.59
N PRO A 119 6.35 8.03 8.22
CA PRO A 119 5.09 8.63 8.59
C PRO A 119 3.89 7.80 8.09
N LEU A 120 2.84 7.67 8.92
CA LEU A 120 1.61 6.96 8.55
C LEU A 120 0.60 7.82 7.78
N MET A 121 0.81 9.14 7.77
CA MET A 121 0.00 10.09 7.03
C MET A 121 0.88 10.88 6.07
N VAL A 122 0.50 10.94 4.81
CA VAL A 122 1.30 11.52 3.73
C VAL A 122 0.51 12.56 2.95
N LYS A 123 1.21 13.44 2.22
CA LYS A 123 0.57 14.41 1.33
C LYS A 123 0.14 13.76 0.02
N ASP A 124 -0.75 14.42 -0.72
CA ASP A 124 -1.27 13.95 -2.00
C ASP A 124 -0.15 13.68 -3.03
N GLU A 125 0.95 14.44 -3.03
CA GLU A 125 2.05 14.20 -3.98
C GLU A 125 2.77 12.86 -3.72
N VAL A 126 2.73 12.37 -2.48
CA VAL A 126 3.33 11.06 -2.12
C VAL A 126 2.45 9.93 -2.68
N LEU A 127 1.13 10.04 -2.52
CA LEU A 127 0.16 9.09 -3.06
C LEU A 127 0.12 9.10 -4.59
N PHE A 128 0.34 10.26 -5.20
CA PHE A 128 0.48 10.38 -6.65
C PHE A 128 1.75 9.67 -7.15
N GLY A 129 2.88 9.83 -6.44
CA GLY A 129 4.16 9.23 -6.82
C GLY A 129 4.15 7.70 -6.93
N THR A 130 3.27 7.03 -6.18
CA THR A 130 3.09 5.56 -6.19
C THR A 130 1.77 5.11 -6.83
N GLY A 131 1.06 6.02 -7.51
CA GLY A 131 -0.08 5.70 -8.37
C GLY A 131 -1.42 5.46 -7.67
N GLN A 132 -1.53 5.74 -6.36
CA GLN A 132 -2.83 5.68 -5.66
C GLN A 132 -3.73 6.83 -6.11
N LEU A 133 -3.18 8.05 -6.22
CA LEU A 133 -3.88 9.19 -6.80
C LEU A 133 -3.51 9.35 -8.29
N PRO A 134 -4.47 9.77 -9.14
CA PRO A 134 -5.84 10.19 -8.81
C PRO A 134 -6.89 9.06 -8.83
N LYS A 135 -6.55 7.87 -9.33
CA LYS A 135 -7.53 6.84 -9.71
C LYS A 135 -8.21 6.12 -8.54
N PHE A 136 -7.51 5.94 -7.43
CA PHE A 136 -7.95 5.14 -6.28
C PHE A 136 -8.19 5.99 -5.03
N GLU A 137 -8.61 7.25 -5.22
CA GLU A 137 -8.85 8.19 -4.11
C GLU A 137 -9.92 7.67 -3.13
N GLU A 138 -10.97 7.03 -3.65
CA GLU A 138 -12.08 6.52 -2.84
C GLU A 138 -11.69 5.35 -1.93
N ASP A 139 -10.54 4.70 -2.20
CA ASP A 139 -10.02 3.59 -1.40
C ASP A 139 -9.22 4.07 -0.17
N LEU A 140 -9.02 5.39 -0.01
CA LEU A 140 -8.13 5.98 0.99
C LEU A 140 -8.89 6.71 2.10
N PHE A 141 -8.31 6.72 3.31
CA PHE A 141 -8.77 7.57 4.40
C PHE A 141 -8.01 8.90 4.39
N PHE A 142 -8.74 10.02 4.45
CA PHE A 142 -8.14 11.36 4.52
C PHE A 142 -8.49 12.08 5.82
N ALA A 143 -7.53 12.86 6.32
CA ALA A 143 -7.70 13.78 7.43
C ALA A 143 -7.48 15.24 6.96
N PRO A 144 -8.41 16.17 7.23
CA PRO A 144 -8.21 17.58 6.93
C PRO A 144 -7.01 18.17 7.67
N ARG A 145 -6.26 19.08 7.01
CA ARG A 145 -5.11 19.78 7.59
C ARG A 145 -4.97 21.18 6.99
N GLY A 146 -5.41 22.20 7.74
CA GLY A 146 -5.43 23.58 7.23
C GLY A 146 -6.26 23.69 5.97
N ASP A 147 -5.69 24.28 4.92
CA ASP A 147 -6.33 24.40 3.60
C ASP A 147 -6.18 23.13 2.73
N GLY A 148 -5.60 22.05 3.27
CA GLY A 148 -5.36 20.79 2.56
C GLY A 148 -5.76 19.55 3.37
N ARG A 149 -5.14 18.41 3.04
CA ARG A 149 -5.39 17.12 3.70
C ARG A 149 -4.12 16.26 3.78
N LEU A 150 -4.18 15.22 4.58
CA LEU A 150 -3.24 14.09 4.54
C LEU A 150 -4.02 12.80 4.31
N GLY A 151 -3.45 11.86 3.57
CA GLY A 151 -3.97 10.50 3.43
C GLY A 151 -3.27 9.54 4.38
N LEU A 152 -4.03 8.65 5.02
CA LEU A 152 -3.48 7.50 5.73
C LEU A 152 -2.92 6.51 4.71
N ILE A 153 -1.70 6.02 4.91
CA ILE A 153 -1.04 5.13 3.95
C ILE A 153 -1.80 3.78 3.83
N PRO A 154 -2.06 3.28 2.60
CA PRO A 154 -2.64 1.95 2.41
C PRO A 154 -1.58 0.83 2.54
N THR A 155 -0.31 1.18 2.40
CA THR A 155 0.86 0.30 2.53
C THR A 155 2.12 1.15 2.76
N ALA A 156 3.15 0.57 3.38
CA ALA A 156 4.46 1.22 3.57
C ALA A 156 5.19 1.48 2.24
N GLU A 157 4.81 0.82 1.14
CA GLU A 157 5.33 1.11 -0.21
C GLU A 157 5.23 2.59 -0.58
N VAL A 158 4.11 3.24 -0.21
CA VAL A 158 3.83 4.65 -0.50
C VAL A 158 4.94 5.57 0.05
N PRO A 159 5.18 5.61 1.38
CA PRO A 159 6.24 6.45 1.91
C PRO A 159 7.64 5.94 1.59
N LEU A 160 7.89 4.63 1.59
CA LEU A 160 9.25 4.09 1.39
C LEU A 160 9.77 4.35 -0.02
N THR A 161 8.93 4.20 -1.06
CA THR A 161 9.32 4.50 -2.45
C THR A 161 9.56 6.00 -2.65
N ASN A 162 8.76 6.84 -1.97
CA ASN A 162 8.91 8.29 -2.05
C ASN A 162 10.11 8.85 -1.27
N LEU A 163 10.87 8.04 -0.54
CA LEU A 163 12.11 8.49 0.13
C LEU A 163 13.14 9.02 -0.87
N VAL A 164 13.11 8.55 -2.12
CA VAL A 164 14.03 8.98 -3.18
C VAL A 164 13.38 9.93 -4.20
N ARG A 165 12.17 10.42 -3.92
CA ARG A 165 11.46 11.34 -4.82
C ARG A 165 12.24 12.65 -4.94
N GLU A 166 12.39 13.15 -6.17
CA GLU A 166 13.13 14.38 -6.48
C GLU A 166 14.64 14.32 -6.13
N GLU A 167 15.19 13.11 -5.95
CA GLU A 167 16.62 12.89 -5.69
C GLU A 167 17.36 12.31 -6.90
N LEU A 168 18.63 12.72 -7.07
CA LEU A 168 19.56 12.09 -8.00
C LEU A 168 20.43 11.10 -7.22
N ILE A 169 20.15 9.81 -7.36
CA ILE A 169 20.86 8.75 -6.66
C ILE A 169 22.07 8.28 -7.47
N PRO A 170 23.31 8.36 -6.93
CA PRO A 170 24.48 7.79 -7.58
C PRO A 170 24.34 6.27 -7.77
N HIS A 171 24.81 5.74 -8.90
CA HIS A 171 24.64 4.34 -9.27
C HIS A 171 25.24 3.39 -8.23
N GLU A 172 26.38 3.75 -7.65
CA GLU A 172 27.08 2.99 -6.62
C GLU A 172 26.32 2.84 -5.30
N LYS A 173 25.27 3.64 -5.06
CA LYS A 173 24.38 3.48 -3.90
C LYS A 173 23.27 2.45 -4.13
N LEU A 174 23.09 1.99 -5.37
CA LEU A 174 22.06 1.00 -5.69
C LEU A 174 22.57 -0.43 -5.47
N PRO A 175 21.72 -1.37 -5.02
CA PRO A 175 20.29 -1.19 -4.72
C PRO A 175 20.03 -0.58 -3.33
N LEU A 176 19.06 0.34 -3.25
CA LEU A 176 18.45 0.76 -1.99
C LEU A 176 17.35 -0.24 -1.61
N ARG A 177 17.35 -0.72 -0.38
CA ARG A 177 16.46 -1.80 0.08
C ARG A 177 15.90 -1.43 1.45
N TYR A 178 14.61 -1.11 1.50
CA TYR A 178 13.93 -0.66 2.71
C TYR A 178 12.88 -1.67 3.18
N THR A 179 12.73 -1.81 4.50
CA THR A 179 11.66 -2.57 5.14
C THR A 179 11.05 -1.83 6.32
#